data_AF-A0AA41R8W1-F1
#
_entry.id   AF-A0AA41R8W1-F1
#
_cell.length_a   1.000
_cell.length_b   1.000
_cell.length_c   1.000
_cell.angle_alpha   90.00
_cell.angle_beta   90.00
_cell.angle_gamma   90.00
#
_symmetry.space_group_name_H-M   'P 1'
#
loop_
_entity.id
_entity.type
_entity.pdbx_description
1 polymer ?
#
loop_
_entity_poly.entity_id
_entity_poly.type
_entity_poly.pdbx_seq_one_letter_code
_entity_poly.pdbx_strand_id
1 'polypeptide(L)'
;MEESKDFLVLRYSLIGEQQLSLLAKELPEPKGAAIVAAIDKDTEFFLNGVKYGFVGFKRVEPVAGYNFPSGRFWVGKTAKLRVAKRGEKVPGDIVEHTEDDWVPILTIFDVEDQYIFVQRDWRFGTPEQIARALQRGLRDQVFENYNHKIFVEGLLSKDVFWDVVRKFNKLYKVNLKLISPNILETNKRAKEALKSLRELFDQDEIDLTLLNETGNLKIPQEPVGDYVDYISEGEGSWSIVTEGERGGKKRHSSVENTKIIELTTSSSEMIEEERRIEQETGMPAPSRTLSDARLIAEVYSSIREIRES
;
A
#
# COMPACT_ATOMS: atom_id res chain seq x y z
N MET A 1 11.27 -19.92 16.15
CA MET A 1 9.99 -19.53 16.81
C MET A 1 9.26 -18.61 15.85
N GLU A 2 7.94 -18.50 15.95
CA GLU A 2 7.16 -17.63 15.06
C GLU A 2 6.88 -16.28 15.74
N GLU A 3 6.77 -15.23 14.96
CA GLU A 3 6.47 -13.88 15.45
C GLU A 3 5.23 -13.33 14.73
N SER A 4 4.24 -12.89 15.50
CA SER A 4 3.13 -12.09 14.96
C SER A 4 3.62 -10.68 14.65
N LYS A 5 3.31 -10.16 13.46
CA LYS A 5 3.66 -8.81 13.03
C LYS A 5 2.48 -8.11 12.38
N ASP A 6 2.44 -6.79 12.57
CA ASP A 6 1.45 -5.91 11.95
C ASP A 6 1.74 -5.70 10.47
N PHE A 7 0.73 -5.89 9.62
CA PHE A 7 0.74 -5.58 8.20
C PHE A 7 -0.31 -4.53 7.88
N LEU A 8 0.10 -3.50 7.13
CA LEU A 8 -0.81 -2.57 6.49
C LEU A 8 -1.43 -3.25 5.27
N VAL A 9 -2.74 -3.11 5.11
CA VAL A 9 -3.46 -3.54 3.90
C VAL A 9 -3.65 -2.35 2.99
N LEU A 10 -3.01 -2.37 1.85
CA LEU A 10 -3.13 -1.37 0.79
C LEU A 10 -3.79 -2.00 -0.44
N ARG A 11 -4.31 -1.16 -1.33
CA ARG A 11 -4.82 -1.54 -2.63
C ARG A 11 -4.14 -0.70 -3.69
N TYR A 12 -3.83 -1.29 -4.84
CA TYR A 12 -3.31 -0.55 -5.98
C TYR A 12 -4.27 -0.54 -7.15
N SER A 13 -4.26 0.57 -7.88
CA SER A 13 -5.14 0.82 -9.02
C SER A 13 -4.35 1.21 -10.25
N LEU A 14 -4.74 0.67 -11.39
CA LEU A 14 -4.11 0.90 -12.70
C LEU A 14 -5.06 1.71 -13.58
N ILE A 15 -4.61 2.86 -14.07
CA ILE A 15 -5.39 3.76 -14.92
C ILE A 15 -4.62 4.01 -16.21
N GLY A 16 -5.21 3.62 -17.34
CA GLY A 16 -4.60 3.83 -18.66
C GLY A 16 -4.62 5.29 -19.08
N GLU A 17 -3.53 5.75 -19.69
CA GLU A 17 -3.45 7.07 -20.33
C GLU A 17 -3.97 7.03 -21.77
N GLN A 18 -4.69 8.08 -22.18
CA GLN A 18 -5.13 8.24 -23.58
C GLN A 18 -3.98 8.64 -24.51
N GLN A 19 -2.94 9.29 -24.00
CA GLN A 19 -1.77 9.65 -24.81
C GLN A 19 -1.00 8.37 -25.14
N LEU A 20 -1.25 7.82 -26.33
CA LEU A 20 -0.67 6.56 -26.78
C LEU A 20 0.86 6.66 -26.81
N SER A 21 1.52 5.93 -25.92
CA SER A 21 2.90 5.54 -26.15
C SER A 21 2.91 4.58 -27.34
N LEU A 22 3.66 4.92 -28.39
CA LEU A 22 3.80 4.12 -29.62
C LEU A 22 4.33 2.69 -29.37
N LEU A 23 4.83 2.40 -28.16
CA LEU A 23 5.48 1.16 -27.76
C LEU A 23 4.78 0.43 -26.58
N ALA A 24 3.60 0.90 -26.15
CA ALA A 24 2.90 0.27 -25.03
C ALA A 24 2.44 -1.15 -25.37
N LYS A 25 2.73 -2.09 -24.48
CA LYS A 25 2.21 -3.46 -24.52
C LYS A 25 0.79 -3.47 -23.97
N GLU A 26 0.00 -4.46 -24.38
CA GLU A 26 -1.27 -4.76 -23.74
C GLU A 26 -1.05 -5.13 -22.26
N LEU A 27 -2.02 -4.78 -21.41
CA LEU A 27 -1.98 -5.20 -20.01
C LEU A 27 -2.02 -6.74 -19.93
N PRO A 28 -1.26 -7.33 -19.00
CA PRO A 28 -1.33 -8.77 -18.77
C PRO A 28 -2.67 -9.16 -18.14
N GLU A 29 -3.01 -10.45 -18.21
CA GLU A 29 -4.15 -11.03 -17.49
C GLU A 29 -3.64 -11.93 -16.36
N PRO A 30 -3.97 -11.66 -15.08
CA PRO A 30 -4.76 -10.53 -14.59
C PRO A 30 -4.01 -9.20 -14.69
N LYS A 31 -4.74 -8.07 -14.82
CA LYS A 31 -4.14 -6.72 -14.97
C LYS A 31 -3.14 -6.35 -13.87
N GLY A 32 -3.35 -6.86 -12.65
CA GLY A 32 -2.42 -6.63 -11.54
C GLY A 32 -1.02 -7.17 -11.82
N ALA A 33 -0.86 -8.17 -12.70
CA ALA A 33 0.44 -8.69 -13.10
C ALA A 33 1.33 -7.65 -13.80
N ALA A 34 0.80 -6.48 -14.18
CA ALA A 34 1.59 -5.36 -14.68
C ALA A 34 2.68 -4.91 -13.70
N ILE A 35 2.43 -5.03 -12.39
CA ILE A 35 3.42 -4.64 -11.36
C ILE A 35 4.65 -5.56 -11.34
N VAL A 36 4.56 -6.78 -11.90
CA VAL A 36 5.67 -7.74 -11.95
C VAL A 36 6.86 -7.16 -12.70
N ALA A 37 6.62 -6.32 -13.72
CA ALA A 37 7.69 -5.61 -14.43
C ALA A 37 8.58 -4.74 -13.51
N ALA A 38 8.05 -4.29 -12.37
CA ALA A 38 8.78 -3.49 -11.39
C ALA A 38 9.51 -4.33 -10.32
N ILE A 39 9.05 -5.56 -10.05
CA ILE A 39 9.48 -6.36 -8.90
C ILE A 39 10.17 -7.68 -9.28
N ASP A 40 10.08 -8.15 -10.53
CA ASP A 40 10.69 -9.42 -10.99
C ASP A 40 12.22 -9.44 -10.86
N LYS A 41 12.83 -8.26 -10.76
CA LYS A 41 14.25 -8.08 -10.50
C LYS A 41 14.44 -7.10 -9.36
N ASP A 42 15.60 -7.18 -8.73
CA ASP A 42 16.01 -6.18 -7.76
C ASP A 42 16.09 -4.81 -8.45
N THR A 43 15.29 -3.86 -7.97
CA THR A 43 15.19 -2.52 -8.53
C THR A 43 15.41 -1.50 -7.42
N GLU A 44 16.06 -0.40 -7.77
CA GLU A 44 16.27 0.73 -6.87
C GLU A 44 15.66 1.98 -7.47
N PHE A 45 15.10 2.84 -6.62
CA PHE A 45 14.45 4.07 -7.05
C PHE A 45 14.57 5.17 -5.99
N PHE A 46 14.31 6.40 -6.41
CA PHE A 46 14.37 7.57 -5.55
C PHE A 46 12.98 8.18 -5.33
N LEU A 47 12.73 8.59 -4.09
CA LEU A 47 11.59 9.39 -3.70
C LEU A 47 12.07 10.48 -2.74
N ASN A 48 11.88 11.76 -3.10
CA ASN A 48 12.29 12.92 -2.30
C ASN A 48 13.76 12.86 -1.83
N GLY A 49 14.66 12.40 -2.71
CA GLY A 49 16.10 12.28 -2.41
C GLY A 49 16.48 11.07 -1.54
N VAL A 50 15.51 10.26 -1.09
CA VAL A 50 15.77 9.02 -0.35
C VAL A 50 15.75 7.84 -1.33
N LYS A 51 16.72 6.93 -1.17
CA LYS A 51 16.85 5.72 -1.99
C LYS A 51 16.02 4.58 -1.39
N TYR A 52 15.31 3.88 -2.25
CA TYR A 52 14.49 2.72 -1.93
C TYR A 52 14.82 1.58 -2.88
N GLY A 53 14.37 0.37 -2.56
CA GLY A 53 14.44 -0.73 -3.51
C GLY A 53 13.44 -1.85 -3.25
N PHE A 54 13.13 -2.58 -4.31
CA PHE A 54 12.46 -3.88 -4.25
C PHE A 54 13.52 -4.96 -4.36
N VAL A 55 13.52 -5.91 -3.42
CA VAL A 55 14.59 -6.89 -3.27
C VAL A 55 14.00 -8.29 -3.07
N GLY A 56 14.43 -9.23 -3.91
CA GLY A 56 14.18 -10.66 -3.75
C GLY A 56 12.70 -11.04 -3.79
N PHE A 57 11.90 -10.34 -4.60
CA PHE A 57 10.52 -10.75 -4.85
C PHE A 57 10.50 -12.05 -5.64
N LYS A 58 9.67 -12.98 -5.20
CA LYS A 58 9.44 -14.26 -5.88
C LYS A 58 7.98 -14.62 -5.82
N ARG A 59 7.55 -15.33 -6.85
CA ARG A 59 6.22 -15.94 -6.90
C ARG A 59 6.13 -17.08 -5.89
N VAL A 60 5.04 -17.15 -5.15
CA VAL A 60 4.79 -18.21 -4.16
C VAL A 60 3.80 -19.21 -4.75
N GLU A 61 4.16 -20.49 -4.71
CA GLU A 61 3.33 -21.59 -5.17
C GLU A 61 2.68 -22.32 -3.99
N PRO A 62 1.44 -22.81 -4.13
CA PRO A 62 0.79 -23.58 -3.08
C PRO A 62 1.54 -24.89 -2.83
N VAL A 63 1.69 -25.24 -1.56
CA VAL A 63 2.28 -26.50 -1.11
C VAL A 63 1.25 -27.31 -0.33
N ALA A 64 1.47 -28.62 -0.20
CA ALA A 64 0.54 -29.49 0.51
C ALA A 64 0.25 -28.96 1.93
N GLY A 65 -1.04 -28.79 2.25
CA GLY A 65 -1.49 -28.24 3.54
C GLY A 65 -1.86 -26.75 3.52
N TYR A 66 -1.50 -26.01 2.47
CA TYR A 66 -1.82 -24.58 2.32
C TYR A 66 -2.52 -24.32 0.99
N ASN A 67 -3.74 -23.79 1.05
CA ASN A 67 -4.59 -23.65 -0.14
C ASN A 67 -4.74 -22.17 -0.55
N PHE A 68 -4.19 -21.82 -1.71
CA PHE A 68 -4.36 -20.55 -2.39
C PHE A 68 -4.08 -20.72 -3.89
N PRO A 69 -4.58 -19.82 -4.76
CA PRO A 69 -4.34 -19.92 -6.20
C PRO A 69 -2.85 -19.81 -6.58
N SER A 70 -2.39 -20.72 -7.44
CA SER A 70 -1.05 -20.66 -8.04
C SER A 70 -0.93 -19.42 -8.94
N GLY A 71 0.27 -18.83 -8.98
CA GLY A 71 0.56 -17.69 -9.86
C GLY A 71 0.10 -16.31 -9.34
N ARG A 72 -0.61 -16.26 -8.22
CA ARG A 72 -1.28 -15.05 -7.72
C ARG A 72 -0.42 -14.15 -6.83
N PHE A 73 0.46 -14.72 -6.02
CA PHE A 73 1.14 -13.99 -4.94
C PHE A 73 2.64 -13.85 -5.17
N TRP A 74 3.15 -12.66 -4.86
CA TRP A 74 4.58 -12.35 -4.89
C TRP A 74 5.03 -11.84 -3.53
N VAL A 75 6.09 -12.42 -2.98
CA VAL A 75 6.64 -12.08 -1.66
C VAL A 75 8.08 -11.64 -1.81
N GLY A 76 8.42 -10.51 -1.21
CA GLY A 76 9.77 -9.94 -1.21
C GLY A 76 9.93 -8.83 -0.19
N LYS A 77 10.97 -8.02 -0.33
CA LYS A 77 11.24 -6.90 0.58
C LYS A 77 11.16 -5.58 -0.16
N THR A 78 10.45 -4.63 0.44
CA THR A 78 10.64 -3.22 0.13
C THR A 78 11.65 -2.67 1.12
N ALA A 79 12.70 -2.01 0.65
CA ALA A 79 13.78 -1.51 1.49
C ALA A 79 13.94 0.01 1.34
N LYS A 80 14.29 0.67 2.44
CA LYS A 80 14.60 2.10 2.48
C LYS A 80 16.02 2.28 2.97
N LEU A 81 16.84 3.00 2.22
CA LEU A 81 18.18 3.37 2.66
C LEU A 81 18.09 4.53 3.64
N ARG A 82 18.72 4.36 4.79
CA ARG A 82 18.95 5.41 5.78
C ARG A 82 20.43 5.59 5.99
N VAL A 83 20.84 6.81 6.31
CA VAL A 83 22.19 7.07 6.80
C VAL A 83 22.14 6.96 8.31
N ALA A 84 22.73 5.91 8.87
CA ALA A 84 22.88 5.74 10.31
C ALA A 84 24.16 6.47 10.77
N LYS A 85 24.02 7.31 11.79
CA LYS A 85 25.18 7.87 12.50
C LYS A 85 25.54 6.94 13.64
N ARG A 86 26.72 6.34 13.60
CA ARG A 86 27.22 5.43 14.61
C ARG A 86 28.44 6.05 15.29
N GLY A 87 28.37 6.18 16.61
CA GLY A 87 29.53 6.57 17.42
C GLY A 87 30.32 5.34 17.83
N GLU A 88 31.59 5.26 17.46
CA GLU A 88 32.52 4.27 17.96
C GLU A 88 33.27 4.82 19.17
N LYS A 89 33.18 4.11 20.31
CA LYS A 89 33.86 4.51 21.54
C LYS A 89 35.33 4.11 21.44
N VAL A 90 36.21 5.10 21.39
CA VAL A 90 37.66 4.92 21.51
C VAL A 90 38.12 5.43 22.90
N PRO A 91 39.30 5.03 23.40
CA PRO A 91 39.78 5.53 24.68
C PRO A 91 39.86 7.07 24.72
N GLY A 92 38.94 7.69 25.47
CA GLY A 92 38.88 9.14 25.66
C GLY A 92 38.03 9.92 24.65
N ASP A 93 37.41 9.27 23.66
CA ASP A 93 36.63 9.97 22.62
C ASP A 93 35.51 9.09 22.02
N ILE A 94 34.60 9.71 21.27
CA ILE A 94 33.60 9.02 20.45
C ILE A 94 33.75 9.52 19.02
N VAL A 95 34.16 8.63 18.11
CA VAL A 95 34.30 8.96 16.69
C VAL A 95 32.99 8.65 15.97
N GLU A 96 32.41 9.67 15.33
CA GLU A 96 31.18 9.48 14.54
C GLU A 96 31.52 8.98 13.12
N HIS A 97 30.86 7.90 12.71
CA HIS A 97 30.86 7.38 11.36
C HIS A 97 29.43 7.38 10.78
N THR A 98 29.31 7.60 9.48
CA THR A 98 28.06 7.43 8.74
C THR A 98 28.11 6.12 7.98
N GLU A 99 27.15 5.24 8.24
CA GLU A 99 27.00 3.96 7.55
C GLU A 99 25.63 3.90 6.86
N ASP A 100 25.60 3.22 5.72
CA ASP A 100 24.37 2.92 4.99
C ASP A 100 23.60 1.81 5.72
N ASP A 101 22.37 2.10 6.12
CA ASP A 101 21.46 1.20 6.82
C ASP A 101 20.19 0.98 5.98
N TRP A 102 20.10 -0.18 5.34
CA TRP A 102 18.91 -0.59 4.63
C TRP A 102 17.89 -1.14 5.62
N VAL A 103 16.74 -0.47 5.72
CA VAL A 103 15.61 -0.93 6.53
C VAL A 103 14.63 -1.71 5.63
N PRO A 104 14.60 -3.06 5.70
CA PRO A 104 13.66 -3.86 4.92
C PRO A 104 12.32 -4.03 5.65
N ILE A 105 11.24 -4.01 4.89
CA ILE A 105 9.90 -4.46 5.33
C ILE A 105 9.41 -5.55 4.37
N LEU A 106 8.84 -6.62 4.94
CA LEU A 106 8.23 -7.68 4.14
C LEU A 106 7.03 -7.13 3.37
N THR A 107 6.95 -7.43 2.08
CA THR A 107 5.90 -6.93 1.19
C THR A 107 5.37 -8.08 0.35
N ILE A 108 4.04 -8.15 0.27
CA ILE A 108 3.31 -9.20 -0.44
C ILE A 108 2.37 -8.52 -1.41
N PHE A 109 2.45 -8.89 -2.68
CA PHE A 109 1.54 -8.42 -3.71
C PHE A 109 0.58 -9.53 -4.12
N ASP A 110 -0.70 -9.17 -4.20
CA ASP A 110 -1.74 -9.94 -4.86
C ASP A 110 -2.00 -9.35 -6.25
N VAL A 111 -1.78 -10.14 -7.30
CA VAL A 111 -1.98 -9.69 -8.70
C VAL A 111 -3.41 -9.86 -9.21
N GLU A 112 -4.26 -10.58 -8.49
CA GLU A 112 -5.67 -10.77 -8.86
C GLU A 112 -6.57 -9.67 -8.28
N ASP A 113 -6.68 -9.59 -6.95
CA ASP A 113 -7.55 -8.59 -6.30
C ASP A 113 -6.83 -7.24 -6.04
N GLN A 114 -5.56 -7.14 -6.44
CA GLN A 114 -4.73 -5.93 -6.38
C GLN A 114 -4.48 -5.38 -4.96
N TYR A 115 -4.35 -6.27 -3.98
CA TYR A 115 -3.93 -5.90 -2.63
C TYR A 115 -2.41 -5.92 -2.47
N ILE A 116 -1.93 -5.12 -1.52
CA ILE A 116 -0.56 -5.15 -1.02
C ILE A 116 -0.63 -5.30 0.50
N PHE A 117 0.04 -6.32 1.02
CA PHE A 117 0.27 -6.47 2.46
C PHE A 117 1.70 -6.09 2.74
N VAL A 118 1.91 -5.10 3.58
CA VAL A 118 3.26 -4.59 3.87
C VAL A 118 3.47 -4.47 5.36
N GLN A 119 4.55 -5.08 5.84
CA GLN A 119 4.91 -5.09 7.24
C GLN A 119 5.14 -3.67 7.73
N ARG A 120 4.57 -3.36 8.89
CA ARG A 120 4.76 -2.06 9.54
C ARG A 120 6.11 -2.02 10.26
N ASP A 121 6.92 -1.01 9.96
CA ASP A 121 8.14 -0.70 10.72
C ASP A 121 8.29 0.83 10.82
N TRP A 122 8.35 1.34 12.05
CA TRP A 122 8.51 2.77 12.33
C TRP A 122 9.83 3.33 11.77
N ARG A 123 10.86 2.48 11.61
CA ARG A 123 12.15 2.86 11.02
C ARG A 123 12.02 3.10 9.52
N PHE A 124 11.08 2.43 8.85
CA PHE A 124 10.81 2.65 7.44
C PHE A 124 10.01 3.94 7.25
N GLY A 125 8.92 4.10 7.99
CA GLY A 125 8.12 5.33 7.96
C GLY A 125 6.68 5.16 8.40
N THR A 126 5.89 6.21 8.18
CA THR A 126 4.43 6.19 8.37
C THR A 126 3.73 5.39 7.26
N PRO A 127 2.47 4.95 7.45
CA PRO A 127 1.68 4.30 6.39
C PRO A 127 1.65 5.10 5.08
N GLU A 128 1.53 6.44 5.18
CA GLU A 128 1.60 7.34 4.03
C GLU A 128 2.92 7.24 3.27
N GLN A 129 4.04 7.21 4.00
CA GLN A 129 5.37 7.11 3.41
C GLN A 129 5.57 5.74 2.74
N ILE A 130 5.02 4.67 3.32
CA ILE A 130 5.05 3.32 2.75
C ILE A 130 4.25 3.28 1.45
N ALA A 131 3.00 3.73 1.45
CA ALA A 131 2.15 3.76 0.25
C ALA A 131 2.79 4.59 -0.88
N ARG A 132 3.33 5.77 -0.57
CA ARG A 132 4.03 6.60 -1.57
C ARG A 132 5.29 5.95 -2.11
N ALA A 133 6.06 5.27 -1.27
CA ALA A 133 7.27 4.56 -1.71
C ALA A 133 6.90 3.42 -2.66
N LEU A 134 5.89 2.61 -2.32
CA LEU A 134 5.37 1.55 -3.18
C LEU A 134 4.87 2.11 -4.52
N GLN A 135 4.02 3.14 -4.48
CA GLN A 135 3.52 3.78 -5.70
C GLN A 135 4.66 4.29 -6.59
N ARG A 136 5.66 4.97 -6.01
CA ARG A 136 6.80 5.49 -6.76
C ARG A 136 7.62 4.37 -7.41
N GLY A 137 7.90 3.29 -6.67
CA GLY A 137 8.69 2.17 -7.16
C GLY A 137 8.01 1.44 -8.31
N LEU A 138 6.68 1.32 -8.29
CA LEU A 138 5.92 0.64 -9.33
C LEU A 138 5.67 1.52 -10.57
N ARG A 139 5.58 2.85 -10.38
CA ARG A 139 5.09 3.80 -11.40
C ARG A 139 5.84 3.73 -12.72
N ASP A 140 7.16 3.84 -12.68
CA ASP A 140 7.94 4.06 -13.90
C ASP A 140 7.87 2.81 -14.81
N GLN A 141 8.05 1.61 -14.24
CA GLN A 141 7.97 0.36 -15.00
C GLN A 141 6.57 0.05 -15.52
N VAL A 142 5.52 0.34 -14.76
CA VAL A 142 4.13 0.14 -15.21
C VAL A 142 3.78 1.12 -16.33
N PHE A 143 4.20 2.38 -16.19
CA PHE A 143 3.95 3.40 -17.19
C PHE A 143 4.69 3.13 -18.50
N GLU A 144 5.99 2.83 -18.44
CA GLU A 144 6.82 2.59 -19.63
C GLU A 144 6.38 1.35 -20.41
N ASN A 145 5.98 0.27 -19.72
CA ASN A 145 5.59 -0.96 -20.39
C ASN A 145 4.15 -0.95 -20.89
N TYR A 146 3.22 -0.33 -20.15
CA TYR A 146 1.79 -0.51 -20.39
C TYR A 146 1.03 0.79 -20.60
N ASN A 147 1.67 1.97 -20.46
CA ASN A 147 1.01 3.27 -20.52
C ASN A 147 -0.09 3.45 -19.46
N HIS A 148 0.17 2.95 -18.25
CA HIS A 148 -0.75 3.05 -17.11
C HIS A 148 -0.10 3.81 -15.95
N LYS A 149 -0.86 4.69 -15.31
CA LYS A 149 -0.56 5.23 -13.99
C LYS A 149 -0.96 4.22 -12.92
N ILE A 150 -0.15 4.13 -11.87
CA ILE A 150 -0.45 3.35 -10.68
C ILE A 150 -0.69 4.26 -9.48
N PHE A 151 -1.71 3.94 -8.71
CA PHE A 151 -2.06 4.56 -7.44
C PHE A 151 -2.02 3.51 -6.34
N VAL A 152 -1.50 3.84 -5.16
CA VAL A 152 -1.49 2.93 -4.00
C VAL A 152 -2.13 3.65 -2.83
N GLU A 153 -3.24 3.11 -2.34
CA GLU A 153 -4.03 3.70 -1.25
C GLU A 153 -4.26 2.68 -0.14
N GLY A 154 -4.47 3.16 1.08
CA GLY A 154 -4.81 2.30 2.21
C GLY A 154 -6.24 1.77 2.12
N LEU A 155 -6.45 0.49 2.44
CA LEU A 155 -7.79 -0.05 2.62
C LEU A 155 -8.35 0.46 3.96
N LEU A 156 -9.57 0.96 4.00
CA LEU A 156 -10.12 1.63 5.19
C LEU A 156 -11.37 0.91 5.72
N SER A 157 -11.64 1.09 7.00
CA SER A 157 -12.99 0.82 7.52
C SER A 157 -13.92 2.00 7.21
N LYS A 158 -15.12 1.68 6.69
CA LYS A 158 -16.18 2.65 6.36
C LYS A 158 -16.60 3.50 7.57
N ASP A 159 -16.58 2.90 8.76
CA ASP A 159 -17.07 3.54 9.98
C ASP A 159 -16.19 4.69 10.45
N VAL A 160 -14.89 4.66 10.15
CA VAL A 160 -13.93 5.64 10.69
C VAL A 160 -14.26 7.06 10.22
N PHE A 161 -14.66 7.22 8.96
CA PHE A 161 -15.09 8.51 8.43
C PHE A 161 -16.29 9.04 9.22
N TRP A 162 -17.32 8.21 9.36
CA TRP A 162 -18.56 8.57 10.06
C TRP A 162 -18.36 8.79 11.55
N ASP A 163 -17.43 8.08 12.18
CA ASP A 163 -17.05 8.29 13.56
C ASP A 163 -16.42 9.66 13.76
N VAL A 164 -15.54 10.10 12.86
CA VAL A 164 -14.99 11.46 12.90
C VAL A 164 -16.09 12.50 12.71
N VAL A 165 -16.98 12.30 11.73
CA VAL A 165 -18.11 13.22 11.48
C VAL A 165 -19.04 13.31 12.69
N ARG A 166 -19.34 12.20 13.36
CA ARG A 166 -20.23 12.15 14.53
C ARG A 166 -19.57 12.66 15.81
N LYS A 167 -18.26 12.45 15.98
CA LYS A 167 -17.53 12.78 17.21
C LYS A 167 -17.31 14.28 17.39
N PHE A 168 -17.13 15.02 16.31
CA PHE A 168 -16.76 16.44 16.38
C PHE A 168 -17.94 17.36 16.03
N ASN A 169 -18.27 18.27 16.95
CA ASN A 169 -19.35 19.23 16.76
C ASN A 169 -19.02 20.32 15.73
N LYS A 170 -17.72 20.60 15.50
CA LYS A 170 -17.26 21.57 14.50
C LYS A 170 -16.46 20.91 13.40
N LEU A 171 -16.99 20.98 12.19
CA LEU A 171 -16.38 20.51 10.95
C LEU A 171 -16.13 21.72 10.04
N TYR A 172 -14.86 21.98 9.74
CA TYR A 172 -14.45 23.14 8.93
C TYR A 172 -14.25 22.80 7.46
N LYS A 173 -13.73 21.60 7.19
CA LYS A 173 -13.40 21.16 5.83
C LYS A 173 -13.59 19.66 5.72
N VAL A 174 -14.20 19.23 4.63
CA VAL A 174 -14.14 17.84 4.17
C VAL A 174 -13.57 17.85 2.77
N ASN A 175 -12.54 17.06 2.55
CA ASN A 175 -11.94 16.83 1.24
C ASN A 175 -12.05 15.33 0.93
N LEU A 176 -12.68 15.01 -0.18
CA LEU A 176 -12.81 13.66 -0.72
C LEU A 176 -12.07 13.63 -2.05
N LYS A 177 -11.11 12.74 -2.16
CA LYS A 177 -10.31 12.52 -3.35
C LYS A 177 -10.69 11.16 -3.91
N LEU A 178 -11.29 11.17 -5.10
CA LEU A 178 -11.79 9.97 -5.78
C LEU A 178 -10.88 9.69 -6.97
N ILE A 179 -10.36 8.48 -7.06
CA ILE A 179 -9.51 8.05 -8.17
C ILE A 179 -10.44 7.42 -9.23
N SER A 180 -10.40 7.94 -10.46
CA SER A 180 -11.26 7.51 -11.57
C SER A 180 -11.13 6.00 -11.84
N PRO A 181 -12.21 5.34 -12.27
CA PRO A 181 -12.45 3.94 -11.96
C PRO A 181 -11.35 3.00 -12.45
N ASN A 182 -10.76 2.27 -11.50
CA ASN A 182 -10.19 0.96 -11.75
C ASN A 182 -11.38 -0.02 -11.75
N ILE A 183 -11.65 -0.69 -12.88
CA ILE A 183 -12.88 -1.46 -13.08
C ILE A 183 -12.87 -2.71 -12.18
N LEU A 184 -13.42 -2.64 -10.96
CA LEU A 184 -13.88 -3.77 -10.14
C LEU A 184 -15.29 -3.48 -9.57
N GLU A 185 -16.05 -4.52 -9.21
CA GLU A 185 -17.51 -4.65 -9.43
C GLU A 185 -18.48 -4.19 -8.31
N THR A 186 -18.08 -3.36 -7.35
CA THR A 186 -18.81 -3.26 -6.07
C THR A 186 -19.73 -2.03 -5.90
N ASN A 187 -19.39 -0.83 -6.40
CA ASN A 187 -20.25 0.37 -6.25
C ASN A 187 -20.72 0.93 -7.60
N LYS A 188 -22.02 0.83 -7.92
CA LYS A 188 -22.56 1.21 -9.24
C LYS A 188 -22.74 2.72 -9.43
N ARG A 189 -23.26 3.46 -8.43
CA ARG A 189 -23.66 4.87 -8.60
C ARG A 189 -22.47 5.83 -8.68
N ALA A 190 -21.55 5.75 -7.72
CA ALA A 190 -20.35 6.58 -7.74
C ALA A 190 -19.50 6.29 -9.00
N LYS A 191 -19.42 5.01 -9.40
CA LYS A 191 -18.68 4.58 -10.59
C LYS A 191 -19.32 5.08 -11.89
N GLU A 192 -20.64 5.04 -12.03
CA GLU A 192 -21.33 5.59 -13.20
C GLU A 192 -21.08 7.09 -13.35
N ALA A 193 -21.12 7.84 -12.24
CA ALA A 193 -20.80 9.26 -12.22
C ALA A 193 -19.34 9.53 -12.61
N LEU A 194 -18.38 8.83 -12.00
CA LEU A 194 -16.95 8.98 -12.29
C LEU A 194 -16.59 8.56 -13.72
N LYS A 195 -17.20 7.48 -14.23
CA LYS A 195 -17.03 7.02 -15.61
C LYS A 195 -17.55 8.07 -16.59
N SER A 196 -18.75 8.60 -16.36
CA SER A 196 -19.32 9.65 -17.20
C SER A 196 -18.44 10.90 -17.19
N LEU A 197 -17.92 11.29 -16.03
CA LEU A 197 -16.98 12.41 -15.95
C LEU A 197 -15.70 12.12 -16.72
N ARG A 198 -15.14 10.91 -16.62
CA ARG A 198 -13.92 10.52 -17.35
C ARG A 198 -14.10 10.57 -18.86
N GLU A 199 -15.24 10.10 -19.35
CA GLU A 199 -15.59 10.19 -20.78
C GLU A 199 -15.70 11.65 -21.26
N LEU A 200 -16.07 12.59 -20.38
CA LEU A 200 -16.25 14.00 -20.71
C LEU A 200 -14.99 14.85 -20.54
N PHE A 201 -14.20 14.60 -19.48
CA PHE A 201 -13.10 15.48 -19.06
C PHE A 201 -11.72 14.81 -19.05
N ASP A 202 -11.64 13.51 -19.32
CA ASP A 202 -10.41 12.71 -19.28
C ASP A 202 -9.60 12.90 -17.98
N GLN A 203 -10.29 12.90 -16.84
CA GLN A 203 -9.66 13.05 -15.53
C GLN A 203 -9.34 11.70 -14.87
N ASP A 204 -8.16 11.59 -14.30
CA ASP A 204 -7.74 10.45 -13.47
C ASP A 204 -8.23 10.55 -12.02
N GLU A 205 -8.59 11.76 -11.59
CA GLU A 205 -8.82 12.08 -10.19
C GLU A 205 -9.84 13.21 -10.05
N ILE A 206 -10.69 13.13 -9.02
CA ILE A 206 -11.62 14.18 -8.63
C ILE A 206 -11.39 14.55 -7.16
N ASP A 207 -11.09 15.83 -6.93
CA ASP A 207 -11.00 16.42 -5.60
C ASP A 207 -12.27 17.21 -5.28
N LEU A 208 -13.13 16.67 -4.42
CA LEU A 208 -14.29 17.36 -3.88
C LEU A 208 -13.96 17.99 -2.53
N THR A 209 -14.01 19.32 -2.46
CA THR A 209 -13.71 20.07 -1.24
C THR A 209 -14.93 20.86 -0.77
N LEU A 210 -15.43 20.51 0.41
CA LEU A 210 -16.48 21.20 1.12
C LEU A 210 -15.86 22.01 2.27
N LEU A 211 -16.20 23.30 2.36
CA LEU A 211 -15.61 24.25 3.31
C LEU A 211 -16.69 25.03 4.04
N ASN A 212 -16.53 25.18 5.35
CA ASN A 212 -17.33 26.08 6.19
C ASN A 212 -16.42 26.71 7.25
N GLU A 213 -16.15 28.01 7.11
CA GLU A 213 -15.23 28.72 8.02
C GLU A 213 -15.73 28.78 9.47
N THR A 214 -17.05 28.73 9.67
CA THR A 214 -17.68 28.77 10.99
C THR A 214 -17.68 27.42 11.71
N GLY A 215 -17.27 26.34 11.02
CA GLY A 215 -17.24 24.99 11.59
C GLY A 215 -18.59 24.26 11.56
N ASN A 216 -19.62 24.82 10.91
CA ASN A 216 -20.97 24.24 10.88
C ASN A 216 -21.23 23.38 9.62
N LEU A 217 -20.19 22.78 9.04
CA LEU A 217 -20.35 21.95 7.85
C LEU A 217 -21.16 20.69 8.21
N LYS A 218 -22.29 20.50 7.54
CA LYS A 218 -23.13 19.31 7.68
C LYS A 218 -22.85 18.35 6.54
N ILE A 219 -22.56 17.09 6.88
CA ILE A 219 -22.27 16.03 5.92
C ILE A 219 -23.46 15.05 5.93
N PRO A 220 -24.34 15.09 4.92
CA PRO A 220 -25.46 14.15 4.83
C PRO A 220 -24.98 12.75 4.40
N GLN A 221 -25.72 11.71 4.79
CA GLN A 221 -25.41 10.32 4.40
C GLN A 221 -25.46 10.14 2.88
N GLU A 222 -26.44 10.75 2.21
CA GLU A 222 -26.49 10.80 0.74
C GLU A 222 -26.28 12.25 0.26
N PRO A 223 -25.46 12.48 -0.79
CA PRO A 223 -24.74 11.50 -1.61
C PRO A 223 -23.34 11.13 -1.09
N VAL A 224 -22.90 11.68 0.05
CA VAL A 224 -21.49 11.57 0.51
C VAL A 224 -21.10 10.14 0.85
N GLY A 225 -22.03 9.33 1.35
CA GLY A 225 -21.81 7.92 1.68
C GLY A 225 -21.34 7.09 0.50
N ASP A 226 -21.90 7.30 -0.70
CA ASP A 226 -21.46 6.59 -1.90
C ASP A 226 -19.98 6.86 -2.20
N TYR A 227 -19.52 8.10 -1.99
CA TYR A 227 -18.11 8.47 -2.16
C TYR A 227 -17.21 7.92 -1.05
N VAL A 228 -17.69 7.90 0.19
CA VAL A 228 -16.95 7.33 1.33
C VAL A 228 -16.78 5.82 1.16
N ASP A 229 -17.83 5.12 0.74
CA ASP A 229 -17.78 3.69 0.45
C ASP A 229 -16.76 3.38 -0.64
N TYR A 230 -16.78 4.16 -1.73
CA TYR A 230 -15.79 4.06 -2.81
C TYR A 230 -14.35 4.28 -2.32
N ILE A 231 -14.13 5.30 -1.47
CA ILE A 231 -12.82 5.57 -0.87
C ILE A 231 -12.40 4.42 0.06
N SER A 232 -13.31 3.86 0.84
CA SER A 232 -13.03 2.76 1.78
C SER A 232 -12.59 1.48 1.09
N GLU A 233 -12.99 1.27 -0.16
CA GLU A 233 -12.53 0.18 -1.01
C GLU A 233 -11.09 0.39 -1.53
N GLY A 234 -10.41 1.48 -1.15
CA GLY A 234 -9.05 1.81 -1.60
C GLY A 234 -9.01 2.53 -2.95
N GLU A 235 -10.12 3.14 -3.38
CA GLU A 235 -10.22 3.88 -4.64
C GLU A 235 -10.18 5.41 -4.43
N GLY A 236 -9.53 5.85 -3.35
CA GLY A 236 -9.35 7.25 -3.06
C GLY A 236 -8.89 7.52 -1.64
N SER A 237 -9.04 8.77 -1.21
CA SER A 237 -8.71 9.20 0.15
C SER A 237 -9.66 10.29 0.63
N TRP A 238 -9.74 10.46 1.95
CA TRP A 238 -10.51 11.55 2.55
C TRP A 238 -9.68 12.28 3.60
N SER A 239 -10.01 13.55 3.84
CA SER A 239 -9.56 14.27 5.02
C SER A 239 -10.62 15.22 5.56
N ILE A 240 -10.72 15.26 6.89
CA ILE A 240 -11.66 16.10 7.64
C ILE A 240 -10.85 17.03 8.53
N VAL A 241 -11.16 18.32 8.51
CA VAL A 241 -10.59 19.30 9.44
C VAL A 241 -11.63 19.64 10.49
N THR A 242 -11.33 19.33 11.74
CA THR A 242 -12.20 19.49 12.92
C THR A 242 -11.60 20.50 13.91
N GLU A 243 -12.37 20.86 14.94
CA GLU A 243 -11.84 21.57 16.11
C GLU A 243 -10.99 20.63 16.96
N GLY A 244 -9.76 21.03 17.26
CA GLY A 244 -8.82 20.34 18.12
C GLY A 244 -9.05 20.66 19.60
N GLU A 245 -8.60 19.76 20.47
CA GLU A 245 -8.83 19.80 21.93
C GLU A 245 -8.35 21.09 22.63
N ARG A 246 -7.44 21.84 22.01
CA ARG A 246 -6.85 23.09 22.54
C ARG A 246 -7.28 24.35 21.76
N GLY A 247 -8.38 24.31 21.03
CA GLY A 247 -8.92 25.46 20.29
C GLY A 247 -8.24 25.76 18.95
N GLY A 248 -7.52 24.78 18.38
CA GLY A 248 -6.92 24.85 17.04
C GLY A 248 -7.69 24.01 16.01
N LYS A 249 -7.25 23.98 14.75
CA LYS A 249 -7.79 23.05 13.74
C LYS A 249 -6.97 21.76 13.74
N LYS A 250 -7.63 20.60 13.71
CA LYS A 250 -6.99 19.28 13.60
C LYS A 250 -7.42 18.61 12.30
N ARG A 251 -6.46 18.02 11.58
CA ARG A 251 -6.74 17.21 10.38
C ARG A 251 -6.81 15.74 10.77
N HIS A 252 -7.84 15.06 10.28
CA HIS A 252 -8.02 13.62 10.31
C HIS A 252 -8.00 13.14 8.86
N SER A 253 -7.34 12.01 8.57
CA SER A 253 -7.27 11.50 7.20
C SER A 253 -7.42 10.00 7.11
N SER A 254 -7.84 9.52 5.94
CA SER A 254 -7.92 8.09 5.63
C SER A 254 -6.58 7.39 5.82
N VAL A 255 -5.49 8.01 5.42
CA VAL A 255 -4.15 7.39 5.41
C VAL A 255 -3.70 6.94 6.81
N GLU A 256 -4.05 7.71 7.84
CA GLU A 256 -3.77 7.38 9.24
C GLU A 256 -4.61 6.21 9.77
N ASN A 257 -5.67 5.83 9.06
CA ASN A 257 -6.66 4.82 9.46
C ASN A 257 -6.69 3.63 8.49
N THR A 258 -5.55 3.37 7.85
CA THR A 258 -5.34 2.18 7.02
C THR A 258 -5.54 0.90 7.84
N LYS A 259 -6.27 -0.08 7.30
CA LYS A 259 -6.53 -1.38 7.93
C LYS A 259 -5.21 -2.09 8.24
N ILE A 260 -5.10 -2.59 9.46
CA ILE A 260 -3.96 -3.38 9.94
C ILE A 260 -4.47 -4.80 10.21
N ILE A 261 -3.70 -5.78 9.78
CA ILE A 261 -3.90 -7.19 10.15
C ILE A 261 -2.64 -7.73 10.79
N GLU A 262 -2.80 -8.70 11.68
CA GLU A 262 -1.68 -9.44 12.26
C GLU A 262 -1.43 -10.71 11.44
N LEU A 263 -0.19 -10.90 11.00
CA LEU A 263 0.24 -12.10 10.26
C LEU A 263 1.41 -12.77 10.96
N THR A 264 1.45 -14.11 10.86
CA THR A 264 2.55 -14.89 11.42
C THR A 264 3.74 -14.91 10.48
N THR A 265 4.91 -14.53 10.97
CA THR A 265 6.16 -14.50 10.19
C THR A 265 7.26 -15.31 10.86
N SER A 266 8.26 -15.74 10.08
CA SER A 266 9.49 -16.34 10.62
C SER A 266 10.16 -15.40 11.62
N SER A 267 10.66 -15.93 12.75
CA SER A 267 11.46 -15.12 13.67
C SER A 267 12.75 -14.63 13.02
N SER A 268 13.31 -13.57 13.60
CA SER A 268 14.58 -12.99 13.17
C SER A 268 15.72 -14.04 13.14
N GLU A 269 15.75 -14.95 14.11
CA GLU A 269 16.73 -16.05 14.19
C GLU A 269 16.58 -17.05 13.04
N MET A 270 15.35 -17.44 12.69
CA MET A 270 15.09 -18.36 11.59
C MET A 270 15.47 -17.73 10.24
N ILE A 271 15.16 -16.45 10.07
CA ILE A 271 15.53 -15.71 8.84
C ILE A 271 17.05 -15.66 8.68
N GLU A 272 17.80 -15.50 9.77
CA GLU A 272 19.26 -15.46 9.70
C GLU A 272 19.86 -16.84 9.41
N GLU A 273 19.30 -17.90 9.99
CA GLU A 273 19.70 -19.28 9.66
C GLU A 273 19.43 -19.61 8.18
N GLU A 274 18.24 -19.24 7.67
CA GLU A 274 17.89 -19.40 6.25
C GLU A 274 18.87 -18.65 5.35
N ARG A 275 19.25 -17.42 5.69
CA ARG A 275 20.27 -16.67 4.94
C ARG A 275 21.63 -17.35 4.94
N ARG A 276 22.06 -17.91 6.08
CA ARG A 276 23.34 -18.61 6.16
C ARG A 276 23.35 -19.82 5.22
N ILE A 277 22.27 -20.61 5.23
CA ILE A 277 22.10 -21.76 4.32
C ILE A 277 22.10 -21.30 2.85
N GLU A 278 21.40 -20.22 2.52
CA GLU A 278 21.35 -19.66 1.16
C GLU A 278 22.74 -19.21 0.67
N GLN A 279 23.53 -18.58 1.54
CA GLN A 279 24.90 -18.15 1.23
C GLN A 279 25.85 -19.34 1.04
N GLU A 280 25.70 -20.38 1.85
CA GLU A 280 26.55 -21.59 1.78
C GLU A 280 26.23 -22.46 0.57
N THR A 281 24.95 -22.58 0.21
CA THR A 281 24.48 -23.53 -0.82
C THR A 281 24.20 -22.87 -2.18
N GLY A 282 24.03 -21.56 -2.21
CA GLY A 282 23.57 -20.83 -3.40
C GLY A 282 22.11 -21.15 -3.79
N MET A 283 21.38 -21.89 -2.96
CA MET A 283 20.00 -22.30 -3.18
C MET A 283 19.07 -21.74 -2.09
N PRO A 284 17.80 -21.44 -2.39
CA PRO A 284 16.82 -21.02 -1.38
C PRO A 284 16.70 -22.03 -0.25
N ALA A 285 16.65 -21.56 1.00
CA ALA A 285 16.48 -22.45 2.14
C ALA A 285 15.14 -23.21 2.04
N PRO A 286 15.10 -24.55 2.20
CA PRO A 286 13.87 -25.33 2.03
C PRO A 286 12.72 -24.89 2.95
N SER A 287 13.04 -24.45 4.18
CA SER A 287 12.05 -23.94 5.15
C SER A 287 11.35 -22.67 4.68
N ARG A 288 12.03 -21.87 3.84
CA ARG A 288 11.52 -20.60 3.35
C ARG A 288 10.28 -20.79 2.47
N THR A 289 10.27 -21.80 1.63
CA THR A 289 9.10 -22.12 0.77
C THR A 289 7.88 -22.47 1.61
N LEU A 290 8.06 -23.23 2.70
CA LEU A 290 6.97 -23.58 3.61
C LEU A 290 6.47 -22.35 4.39
N SER A 291 7.39 -21.52 4.88
CA SER A 291 7.06 -20.29 5.59
C SER A 291 6.28 -19.30 4.70
N ASP A 292 6.76 -19.08 3.48
CA ASP A 292 6.09 -18.20 2.51
C ASP A 292 4.69 -18.75 2.16
N ALA A 293 4.55 -20.05 1.91
CA ALA A 293 3.25 -20.65 1.58
C ALA A 293 2.25 -20.53 2.74
N ARG A 294 2.70 -20.69 3.99
CA ARG A 294 1.86 -20.45 5.16
C ARG A 294 1.41 -19.00 5.24
N LEU A 295 2.35 -18.06 5.15
CA LEU A 295 2.07 -16.64 5.21
C LEU A 295 1.06 -16.24 4.12
N ILE A 296 1.22 -16.76 2.90
CA ILE A 296 0.27 -16.52 1.80
C ILE A 296 -1.10 -17.14 2.07
N ALA A 297 -1.18 -18.30 2.73
CA ALA A 297 -2.47 -18.86 3.11
C ALA A 297 -3.22 -17.98 4.12
N GLU A 298 -2.51 -17.41 5.11
CA GLU A 298 -3.07 -16.43 6.06
C GLU A 298 -3.56 -15.17 5.31
N VAL A 299 -2.72 -14.61 4.43
CA VAL A 299 -3.09 -13.47 3.57
C VAL A 299 -4.32 -13.76 2.71
N TYR A 300 -4.38 -14.92 2.08
CA TYR A 300 -5.50 -15.31 1.22
C TYR A 300 -6.79 -15.46 2.03
N SER A 301 -6.73 -15.98 3.25
CA SER A 301 -7.86 -15.99 4.17
C SER A 301 -8.34 -14.58 4.48
N SER A 302 -7.42 -13.66 4.81
CA SER A 302 -7.76 -12.26 5.08
C SER A 302 -8.39 -11.55 3.88
N ILE A 303 -7.94 -11.85 2.65
CA ILE A 303 -8.57 -11.30 1.43
C ILE A 303 -10.02 -11.78 1.30
N ARG A 304 -10.30 -13.06 1.58
CA ARG A 304 -11.67 -13.58 1.52
C ARG A 304 -12.57 -12.89 2.54
N GLU A 305 -12.09 -12.68 3.76
CA GLU A 305 -12.82 -11.94 4.78
C GLU A 305 -13.06 -10.48 4.38
N ILE A 306 -12.08 -9.82 3.76
CA ILE A 306 -12.22 -8.45 3.23
C ILE A 306 -13.30 -8.37 2.14
N ARG A 307 -13.45 -9.41 1.32
CA ARG A 307 -14.46 -9.44 0.24
C ARG A 307 -15.87 -9.74 0.76
N GLU A 308 -15.99 -10.38 1.91
CA GLU A 308 -17.25 -10.73 2.54
C GLU A 308 -17.80 -9.63 3.46
N SER A 309 -16.98 -8.63 3.82
CA SER A 309 -17.34 -7.47 4.67
C SER A 309 -17.84 -6.26 3.89
#